data_AF-A0A0X8FAE1-F1
#
_entry.id   AF-A0A0X8FAE1-F1
#
_cell.length_a   1.000
_cell.length_b   1.000
_cell.length_c   1.000
_cell.angle_alpha   90.00
_cell.angle_beta   90.00
_cell.angle_gamma   90.00
#
_symmetry.space_group_name_H-M   'P 1'
#
loop_
_entity.id
_entity.type
_entity.pdbx_description
1 polymer ?
#
loop_
_entity_poly.entity_id
_entity_poly.type
_entity_poly.pdbx_seq_one_letter_code
_entity_poly.pdbx_strand_id
1 'polypeptide(L)'
;MYLYYAIFTPSAGQFAIEFPDLEGAFSCGEDMDEALYMAKDLLEGWLITAEEEGDPIPAPSLPDDLLVPEDALLLPIEVDLDQAKEKHFLSGE
;
A
#
# COMPACT_ATOMS: atom_id res chain seq x y z
N MET A 1 4.18 -11.87 -6.70
CA MET A 1 3.51 -10.63 -7.14
C MET A 1 2.16 -10.49 -6.45
N TYR A 2 1.94 -9.36 -5.80
CA TYR A 2 0.70 -8.92 -5.19
C TYR A 2 0.29 -7.59 -5.82
N LEU A 3 -1.01 -7.38 -6.01
CA LEU A 3 -1.56 -6.13 -6.52
C LEU A 3 -2.77 -5.76 -5.66
N TYR A 4 -2.71 -4.58 -5.04
CA TYR A 4 -3.80 -4.02 -4.26
C TYR A 4 -4.11 -2.62 -4.75
N TYR A 5 -5.33 -2.17 -4.53
CA TYR A 5 -5.71 -0.80 -4.81
C TYR A 5 -5.49 0.06 -3.57
N ALA A 6 -4.78 1.17 -3.73
CA ALA A 6 -4.66 2.20 -2.71
C ALA A 6 -5.57 3.38 -3.06
N ILE A 7 -6.19 3.95 -2.03
CA ILE A 7 -6.98 5.17 -2.12
C ILE A 7 -6.10 6.33 -1.67
N PHE A 8 -5.94 7.32 -2.54
CA PHE A 8 -5.18 8.54 -2.30
C PHE A 8 -6.16 9.69 -2.09
N THR A 9 -6.31 10.11 -0.84
CA THR A 9 -7.22 11.20 -0.48
C THR A 9 -6.41 12.48 -0.26
N PRO A 10 -6.65 13.55 -1.03
CA PRO A 10 -5.98 14.82 -0.80
C PRO A 10 -6.40 15.42 0.56
N SER A 11 -5.43 15.84 1.35
CA SER A 11 -5.65 16.40 2.68
C SER A 11 -4.61 17.47 3.00
N ALA A 12 -5.06 18.73 3.11
CA ALA A 12 -4.22 19.87 3.54
C ALA A 12 -2.87 20.01 2.81
N GLY A 13 -2.83 19.73 1.50
CA GLY A 13 -1.62 19.82 0.68
C GLY A 13 -0.72 18.58 0.71
N GLN A 14 -1.20 17.48 1.28
CA GLN A 14 -0.60 16.15 1.26
C GLN A 14 -1.60 15.14 0.69
N PHE A 15 -1.18 13.89 0.50
CA PHE A 15 -2.05 12.76 0.19
C PHE A 15 -2.05 11.78 1.36
N ALA A 16 -3.22 11.51 1.91
CA ALA A 16 -3.45 10.36 2.78
C ALA A 16 -3.62 9.11 1.91
N ILE A 17 -3.00 8.01 2.32
CA ILE A 17 -2.96 6.75 1.59
C ILE A 17 -3.56 5.67 2.49
N GLU A 18 -4.46 4.87 1.94
CA GLU A 18 -4.96 3.68 2.61
C GLU A 18 -5.13 2.52 1.63
N PHE A 19 -4.94 1.30 2.13
CA PHE A 19 -5.30 0.08 1.43
C PHE A 19 -6.56 -0.51 2.09
N PRO A 20 -7.75 -0.37 1.48
CA PRO A 20 -9.02 -0.76 2.10
C PRO A 20 -9.12 -2.27 2.44
N ASP A 21 -8.38 -3.11 1.71
CA ASP A 21 -8.32 -4.55 1.95
C ASP A 21 -7.36 -4.95 3.08
N LEU A 22 -6.49 -4.04 3.52
CA LEU A 22 -5.42 -4.32 4.49
C LEU A 22 -5.67 -3.53 5.77
N GLU A 23 -6.06 -4.24 6.84
CA GLU A 23 -6.35 -3.60 8.12
C GLU A 23 -5.10 -2.87 8.65
N GLY A 24 -5.29 -1.60 9.05
CA GLY A 24 -4.23 -0.78 9.62
C GLY A 24 -3.21 -0.23 8.60
N ALA A 25 -3.38 -0.48 7.31
CA ALA A 25 -2.44 -0.02 6.28
C ALA A 25 -2.73 1.44 5.88
N PHE A 26 -2.11 2.37 6.62
CA PHE A 26 -2.20 3.82 6.39
C PHE A 26 -0.83 4.46 6.24
N SER A 27 -0.71 5.42 5.34
CA SER A 27 0.49 6.24 5.16
C SER A 27 0.11 7.61 4.59
N CYS A 28 1.10 8.48 4.36
CA CYS A 28 0.89 9.75 3.68
C CYS A 28 2.17 10.20 2.93
N GLY A 29 2.00 11.10 1.95
CA GLY A 29 3.10 11.76 1.25
C GLY A 29 2.80 13.23 0.99
N GLU A 30 3.83 14.07 0.91
CA GLU A 30 3.74 15.51 0.70
C GLU A 30 3.24 15.87 -0.71
N ASP A 31 3.56 15.03 -1.68
CA ASP A 31 3.08 15.13 -3.05
C ASP A 31 2.78 13.75 -3.65
N MET A 32 2.33 13.71 -4.91
CA MET A 32 1.92 12.47 -5.55
C MET A 32 3.08 11.47 -5.74
N ASP A 33 4.29 11.95 -6.00
CA ASP A 33 5.45 11.08 -6.24
C ASP A 33 5.88 10.41 -4.93
N GLU A 34 5.98 11.20 -3.86
CA GLU A 34 6.23 10.68 -2.52
C GLU A 34 5.09 9.78 -2.06
N ALA A 35 3.83 10.14 -2.31
CA ALA A 35 2.71 9.31 -1.91
C ALA A 35 2.72 7.94 -2.60
N LEU A 36 3.07 7.87 -3.88
CA LEU A 36 3.22 6.61 -4.60
C LEU A 36 4.35 5.76 -4.02
N TYR A 37 5.48 6.40 -3.68
CA TYR A 37 6.59 5.73 -2.99
C TYR A 37 6.15 5.16 -1.64
N MET A 38 5.49 5.98 -0.82
CA MET A 38 5.01 5.61 0.51
C MET A 38 3.91 4.54 0.46
N ALA A 39 3.05 4.53 -0.56
CA ALA A 39 2.06 3.49 -0.76
C ALA A 39 2.72 2.14 -1.06
N LYS A 40 3.77 2.14 -1.88
CA LYS A 40 4.53 0.93 -2.19
C LYS A 40 5.28 0.41 -0.97
N ASP A 41 5.99 1.28 -0.26
CA ASP A 41 6.73 0.93 0.97
C ASP A 41 5.79 0.34 2.03
N LEU A 42 4.63 0.97 2.25
CA LEU A 42 3.59 0.48 3.13
C LEU A 42 3.11 -0.94 2.75
N LEU A 43 2.84 -1.17 1.46
CA LEU A 43 2.38 -2.49 0.98
C LEU A 43 3.49 -3.55 1.11
N GLU A 44 4.73 -3.20 0.77
CA GLU A 44 5.90 -4.08 0.95
C GLU A 44 6.04 -4.48 2.43
N GLY A 45 6.04 -3.51 3.34
CA GLY A 45 6.14 -3.74 4.78
C GLY A 45 5.00 -4.60 5.33
N TRP A 46 3.75 -4.27 4.99
CA TRP A 46 2.57 -5.01 5.46
C TRP A 46 2.61 -6.48 5.03
N LEU A 47 2.95 -6.75 3.76
CA LEU A 47 3.03 -8.11 3.22
C LEU A 47 4.18 -8.91 3.84
N ILE A 48 5.33 -8.28 4.08
CA ILE A 48 6.47 -8.91 4.74
C ILE A 48 6.08 -9.31 6.17
N THR A 49 5.51 -8.38 6.93
CA THR A 49 5.07 -8.65 8.31
C THR A 49 4.03 -9.77 8.35
N ALA A 50 3.02 -9.74 7.48
CA ALA A 50 2.01 -10.81 7.42
C ALA A 50 2.64 -12.19 7.10
N GLU A 51 3.62 -12.25 6.19
CA GLU A 51 4.35 -13.49 5.89
C GLU A 51 5.18 -13.99 7.08
N GLU A 52 5.89 -13.08 7.77
CA GLU A 52 6.75 -13.41 8.92
C GLU A 52 5.95 -13.86 10.15
N GLU A 53 4.79 -13.25 10.40
CA GLU A 53 3.88 -13.62 11.49
C GLU A 53 2.99 -14.82 11.16
N GLY A 54 2.95 -15.22 9.87
CA GLY A 54 2.13 -16.33 9.39
C GLY A 54 0.64 -15.98 9.30
N ASP A 55 0.32 -14.69 9.23
CA ASP A 55 -1.03 -14.18 9.06
C ASP A 55 -1.54 -14.37 7.63
N PRO A 56 -2.85 -14.61 7.45
CA PRO A 56 -3.43 -14.75 6.13
C PRO A 56 -3.41 -13.41 5.39
N ILE A 57 -2.82 -13.40 4.20
CA ILE A 57 -2.87 -12.25 3.29
C ILE A 57 -4.26 -12.22 2.62
N PRO A 58 -5.07 -11.16 2.84
CA PRO A 58 -6.44 -11.07 2.31
C PRO A 58 -6.42 -10.90 0.78
N ALA A 59 -7.43 -11.39 0.07
CA ALA A 59 -7.50 -11.19 -1.37
C ALA A 59 -7.85 -9.72 -1.70
N PRO A 60 -7.24 -9.12 -2.75
CA PRO A 60 -7.59 -7.76 -3.16
C PRO A 60 -9.02 -7.69 -3.71
N SER A 61 -9.72 -6.62 -3.36
CA SER A 61 -11.04 -6.31 -3.91
C SER A 61 -10.94 -5.88 -5.38
N LEU A 62 -12.04 -6.05 -6.12
CA LEU A 62 -12.16 -5.44 -7.44
C LEU A 62 -12.36 -3.92 -7.28
N PRO A 63 -11.91 -3.11 -8.25
CA PRO A 63 -12.03 -1.66 -8.16
C PRO A 63 -13.49 -1.18 -8.08
N ASP A 64 -14.44 -1.96 -8.61
CA ASP A 64 -15.89 -1.65 -8.59
C ASP A 64 -16.53 -1.90 -7.21
N ASP A 65 -15.90 -2.74 -6.37
CA ASP A 65 -16.37 -3.06 -5.02
C ASP A 65 -15.86 -2.07 -3.96
N LEU A 66 -14.94 -1.18 -4.33
CA LEU A 66 -14.30 -0.23 -3.42
C LEU A 66 -15.08 1.09 -3.33
N LEU A 67 -15.29 1.55 -2.10
CA LEU A 67 -15.88 2.85 -1.83
C LEU A 67 -14.80 3.93 -1.90
N VAL A 68 -14.73 4.62 -3.03
CA VAL A 68 -13.75 5.68 -3.28
C VAL A 68 -14.43 7.04 -3.12
N PRO A 69 -13.90 7.95 -2.27
CA PRO A 69 -14.39 9.32 -2.20
C PRO A 69 -14.28 10.04 -3.55
N GLU A 70 -15.22 10.95 -3.85
CA GLU A 70 -15.28 11.65 -5.15
C GLU A 70 -14.01 12.44 -5.51
N ASP A 71 -13.28 12.93 -4.49
CA ASP A 71 -12.04 13.71 -4.65
C ASP A 71 -10.77 12.86 -4.49
N ALA A 72 -10.91 11.55 -4.27
CA ALA A 72 -9.79 10.64 -4.10
C ALA A 72 -9.43 9.93 -5.42
N LEU A 73 -8.19 9.42 -5.47
CA LEU A 73 -7.71 8.61 -6.59
C LEU A 73 -7.59 7.16 -6.14
N LEU A 74 -8.06 6.23 -6.98
CA LEU A 74 -7.87 4.80 -6.81
C LEU A 74 -6.74 4.35 -7.75
N LEU A 75 -5.62 3.88 -7.20
CA LEU A 75 -4.46 3.46 -7.98
C LEU A 75 -4.03 2.03 -7.61
N PRO A 76 -3.72 1.17 -8.60
CA PRO A 76 -3.14 -0.14 -8.33
C PRO A 76 -1.67 -0.01 -7.94
N ILE A 77 -1.29 -0.65 -6.84
CA ILE A 77 0.09 -0.77 -6.37
C ILE A 77 0.51 -2.23 -6.47
N GLU A 78 1.61 -2.47 -7.21
CA GLU A 78 2.15 -3.81 -7.43
C GLU A 78 3.43 -4.01 -6.61
N VAL A 79 3.51 -5.16 -5.92
CA VAL A 79 4.65 -5.57 -5.13
C VAL A 79 5.07 -6.99 -5.49
N ASP A 80 6.36 -7.15 -5.73
CA ASP A 80 6.99 -8.47 -5.78
C ASP A 80 7.59 -8.79 -4.41
N LEU A 81 6.94 -9.67 -3.65
CA LEU A 81 7.28 -9.92 -2.25
C LEU A 81 8.69 -10.50 -2.09
N ASP A 82 9.15 -11.35 -3.01
CA ASP A 82 10.51 -11.90 -2.96
C ASP A 82 11.57 -10.79 -3.09
N GLN A 83 11.42 -9.89 -4.07
CA GLN A 83 12.31 -8.72 -4.19
C GLN A 83 12.19 -7.74 -3.01
N ALA A 84 10.98 -7.54 -2.48
CA ALA A 84 10.76 -6.68 -1.32
C ALA A 84 11.52 -7.20 -0.09
N LYS A 85 11.46 -8.50 0.18
CA LYS A 85 12.22 -9.16 1.27
C LYS A 85 13.72 -9.02 1.09
N GLU A 86 14.24 -9.21 -0.13
CA GLU A 86 15.67 -9.05 -0.41
C GLU A 86 16.14 -7.61 -0.13
N LYS A 87 15.38 -6.59 -0.56
CA LYS A 87 15.68 -5.19 -0.25
C LYS A 87 15.62 -4.88 1.23
N HIS A 88 14.60 -5.37 1.93
CA HIS A 88 14.42 -5.14 3.36
C HIS A 88 15.59 -5.73 4.16
N PHE A 89 16.07 -6.92 3.78
CA PHE A 89 17.27 -7.53 4.37
C PHE A 89 18.53 -6.68 4.12
N LEU A 90 18.70 -6.12 2.92
CA LEU A 90 19.86 -5.29 2.55
C LEU A 90 19.83 -3.87 3.13
N SER A 91 18.67 -3.37 3.53
CA SER A 91 18.49 -2.01 4.08
C SER A 91 18.75 -1.93 5.59
N GLY A 92 18.92 -3.09 6.24
CA GLY A 92 19.19 -3.24 7.68
C GLY A 92 20.68 -3.23 8.08
N GLU A 93 21.60 -2.87 7.18
CA GLU A 93 23.05 -2.72 7.45
C GLU A 93 23.52 -1.26 7.57
#